data_AF-A0A7X5R555-F1
#
_entry.id   AF-A0A7X5R555-F1
#
_cell.length_a   1.000
_cell.length_b   1.000
_cell.length_c   1.000
_cell.angle_alpha   90.00
_cell.angle_beta   90.00
_cell.angle_gamma   90.00
#
_symmetry.space_group_name_H-M   'P 1'
#
loop_
_entity.id
_entity.type
_entity.pdbx_description
1 polymer ?
#
loop_
_entity_poly.entity_id
_entity_poly.type
_entity_poly.pdbx_seq_one_letter_code
_entity_poly.pdbx_strand_id
1 'polypeptide(L)'
;MFDRAAQRGNGSVDFFGTALTLPPEGRFGSLDSVRRYVDDVLALPAVRERWPGAGPVTVRARRGLTAAHYEADTATMAVPDQHTTWALRELVVLHELAHHLCPEGAPHGREFVTTMGELAGVVMGPEVQHVLRVLYAKEGVQ
;
A
#
# COMPACT_ATOMS: atom_id res chain seq x y z
N MET A 1 -10.24 -5.37 5.34
CA MET A 1 -11.02 -4.22 5.85
C MET A 1 -11.84 -3.58 4.75
N PHE A 2 -11.22 -3.14 3.65
CA PHE A 2 -11.93 -2.59 2.49
C PHE A 2 -13.00 -3.54 1.92
N ASP A 3 -12.78 -4.86 1.90
CA ASP A 3 -13.85 -5.79 1.50
C ASP A 3 -15.09 -5.71 2.41
N ARG A 4 -14.91 -5.49 3.72
CA ARG A 4 -16.03 -5.31 4.67
C ARG A 4 -16.72 -3.96 4.44
N ALA A 5 -15.96 -2.91 4.11
CA ALA A 5 -16.49 -1.60 3.76
C ALA A 5 -17.36 -1.65 2.50
N ALA A 6 -16.87 -2.35 1.46
CA ALA A 6 -17.55 -2.52 0.19
C ALA A 6 -18.86 -3.34 0.32
N GLN A 7 -18.89 -4.38 1.17
CA GLN A 7 -20.08 -5.19 1.41
C GLN A 7 -21.27 -4.41 1.99
N ARG A 8 -21.02 -3.28 2.67
CA ARG A 8 -22.08 -2.43 3.25
C ARG A 8 -22.67 -1.42 2.26
N GLY A 9 -22.13 -1.32 1.04
CA GLY A 9 -22.65 -0.47 -0.04
C GLY A 9 -22.45 1.04 0.14
N ASN A 10 -22.08 1.50 1.34
CA ASN A 10 -21.82 2.90 1.66
C ASN A 10 -20.35 3.21 1.99
N GLY A 11 -19.44 2.22 1.85
CA GLY A 11 -18.01 2.38 2.15
C GLY A 11 -17.68 2.53 3.63
N SER A 12 -18.65 2.36 4.53
CA SER A 12 -18.45 2.54 5.98
C SER A 12 -18.07 1.24 6.68
N VAL A 13 -17.20 1.33 7.68
CA VAL A 13 -16.87 0.26 8.62
C VAL A 13 -17.18 0.71 10.05
N ASP A 14 -17.47 -0.26 10.92
CA ASP A 14 -17.33 -0.04 12.36
C ASP A 14 -15.84 -0.13 12.72
N PHE A 15 -15.30 0.99 13.20
CA PHE A 15 -13.93 1.11 13.63
C PHE A 15 -13.91 1.53 15.11
N PHE A 16 -13.74 0.53 15.99
CA PHE A 16 -13.76 0.71 17.44
C PHE A 16 -15.03 1.41 17.97
N GLY A 17 -16.20 0.98 17.49
CA GLY A 17 -17.50 1.54 17.91
C GLY A 17 -17.84 2.88 17.27
N THR A 18 -17.01 3.38 16.35
CA THR A 18 -17.28 4.56 15.54
C THR A 18 -17.46 4.18 14.07
N ALA A 19 -18.47 4.73 13.41
CA ALA A 19 -18.62 4.57 11.96
C ALA A 19 -17.56 5.42 11.24
N LEU A 20 -16.72 4.78 10.44
CA LEU A 20 -15.71 5.43 9.60
C LEU A 20 -15.96 5.09 8.13
N THR A 21 -16.09 6.11 7.29
CA THR A 21 -16.19 5.93 5.84
C THR A 21 -14.80 5.88 5.24
N LEU A 22 -14.49 4.79 4.54
CA LEU A 22 -13.23 4.65 3.82
C LEU A 22 -13.39 5.10 2.37
N PRO A 23 -12.32 5.65 1.76
CA PRO A 23 -12.25 5.77 0.31
C PRO A 23 -12.36 4.37 -0.33
N PRO A 24 -12.86 4.28 -1.58
CA PRO A 24 -12.79 3.04 -2.33
C PRO A 24 -11.33 2.64 -2.54
N GLU A 25 -11.04 1.35 -2.49
CA GLU A 25 -9.71 0.83 -2.79
C GLU A 25 -9.62 0.44 -4.27
N GLY A 26 -8.58 0.93 -4.94
CA GLY A 26 -8.25 0.55 -6.30
C GLY A 26 -8.03 -0.95 -6.48
N ARG A 27 -8.50 -1.49 -7.60
CA ARG A 27 -8.24 -2.86 -8.05
C ARG A 27 -7.63 -2.83 -9.44
N PHE A 28 -6.51 -3.51 -9.61
CA PHE A 28 -5.77 -3.52 -10.86
C PHE A 28 -6.21 -4.68 -11.75
N GLY A 29 -6.47 -4.38 -13.02
CA GLY A 29 -6.85 -5.38 -14.02
C GLY A 29 -5.65 -5.98 -14.76
N SER A 30 -4.45 -5.44 -14.58
CA SER A 30 -3.24 -5.91 -15.24
C SER A 30 -1.96 -5.43 -14.57
N LEU A 31 -0.84 -6.10 -14.84
CA LEU A 31 0.49 -5.61 -14.43
C LEU A 31 0.82 -4.22 -14.99
N ASP A 32 0.36 -3.90 -16.20
CA ASP A 32 0.58 -2.57 -16.79
C ASP A 32 -0.18 -1.48 -16.06
N SER A 33 -1.36 -1.79 -15.50
CA SER A 33 -2.05 -0.85 -14.61
C SER A 33 -1.31 -0.64 -13.29
N VAL A 34 -0.65 -1.67 -12.74
CA VAL A 34 0.20 -1.54 -11.56
C VAL A 34 1.44 -0.69 -11.87
N ARG A 35 2.11 -0.92 -13.00
CA ARG A 35 3.28 -0.12 -13.45
C ARG A 35 2.97 1.37 -13.47
N ARG A 36 1.92 1.76 -14.21
CA ARG A 36 1.51 3.17 -14.31
C ARG A 36 1.16 3.75 -12.95
N TYR A 37 0.41 3.01 -12.13
CA TYR A 37 0.04 3.47 -10.81
C TYR A 37 1.27 3.71 -9.90
N VAL A 38 2.26 2.82 -9.94
CA VAL A 38 3.53 2.99 -9.21
C VAL A 38 4.25 4.26 -9.66
N ASP A 39 4.37 4.47 -10.98
CA ASP A 39 4.99 5.67 -11.53
C ASP A 39 4.23 6.95 -11.12
N ASP A 40 2.90 6.92 -11.18
CA ASP A 40 2.03 8.04 -10.80
C ASP A 40 2.18 8.39 -9.32
N VAL A 41 2.20 7.38 -8.42
CA VAL A 41 2.39 7.59 -6.98
C VAL A 41 3.76 8.21 -6.69
N LEU A 42 4.84 7.68 -7.28
CA LEU A 42 6.19 8.24 -7.12
C LEU A 42 6.33 9.63 -7.77
N ALA A 43 5.44 9.98 -8.69
CA ALA A 43 5.40 11.31 -9.31
C ALA A 43 4.64 12.36 -8.50
N LEU A 44 3.85 11.98 -7.50
CA LEU A 44 3.08 12.90 -6.67
C LEU A 44 4.02 13.91 -5.96
N PRO A 45 3.72 15.22 -5.99
CA PRO A 45 4.56 16.23 -5.35
C PRO A 45 4.83 15.95 -3.86
N ALA A 46 3.79 15.56 -3.11
CA ALA A 46 3.92 15.25 -1.69
C ALA A 46 4.83 14.02 -1.43
N VAL A 47 4.80 13.03 -2.33
CA VAL A 47 5.68 11.84 -2.23
C VAL A 47 7.13 12.25 -2.53
N ARG A 48 7.36 13.04 -3.58
CA ARG A 48 8.71 13.54 -3.92
C ARG A 48 9.29 14.46 -2.86
N GLU A 49 8.47 15.29 -2.24
CA GLU A 49 8.90 16.16 -1.14
C GLU A 49 9.29 15.35 0.09
N ARG A 50 8.49 14.32 0.43
CA ARG A 50 8.71 13.51 1.62
C ARG A 50 9.84 12.48 1.47
N TRP A 51 10.04 11.96 0.27
CA TRP A 51 11.07 10.96 -0.07
C TRP A 51 11.86 11.38 -1.32
N PRO A 52 12.68 12.46 -1.24
CA PRO A 52 13.34 13.04 -2.42
C PRO A 52 14.40 12.15 -3.06
N GLY A 53 14.88 11.12 -2.36
CA GLY A 53 15.85 10.15 -2.87
C GLY A 53 15.23 8.89 -3.48
N ALA A 54 13.89 8.78 -3.53
CA ALA A 54 13.22 7.60 -4.07
C ALA A 54 13.49 7.46 -5.57
N GLY A 55 14.03 6.30 -5.97
CA GLY A 55 14.28 5.95 -7.36
C GLY A 55 13.05 5.37 -8.05
N PRO A 56 13.14 5.06 -9.35
CA PRO A 56 12.09 4.31 -10.03
C PRO A 56 11.99 2.88 -9.49
N VAL A 57 10.78 2.29 -9.56
CA VAL A 57 10.54 0.89 -9.21
C VAL A 57 10.17 0.10 -10.45
N THR A 58 10.88 -1.00 -10.70
CA THR A 58 10.52 -1.92 -11.77
C THR A 58 9.39 -2.84 -11.29
N VAL A 59 8.30 -2.93 -12.05
CA VAL A 59 7.24 -3.91 -11.75
C VAL A 59 7.31 -5.09 -12.72
N ARG A 60 7.42 -6.30 -12.18
CA ARG A 60 7.47 -7.54 -12.97
C ARG A 60 6.42 -8.56 -12.54
N ALA A 61 6.06 -9.41 -13.49
CA ALA A 61 5.30 -10.61 -13.21
C ALA A 61 6.13 -11.61 -12.40
N ARG A 62 5.47 -12.34 -11.52
CA ARG A 62 6.02 -13.56 -10.92
C ARG A 62 4.98 -14.67 -10.96
N ARG A 63 5.47 -15.90 -11.19
CA ARG A 63 4.66 -17.11 -11.14
C ARG A 63 4.46 -17.55 -9.69
N GLY A 64 3.26 -18.00 -9.36
CA GLY A 64 2.92 -18.60 -8.08
C GLY A 64 1.89 -17.81 -7.27
N LEU A 65 1.47 -18.40 -6.15
CA LEU A 65 0.39 -17.89 -5.30
C LEU A 65 0.88 -17.06 -4.10
N THR A 66 2.18 -16.92 -3.90
CA THR A 66 2.70 -16.17 -2.75
C THR A 66 2.50 -14.66 -2.93
N ALA A 67 2.58 -13.92 -1.82
CA ALA A 67 2.46 -12.46 -1.75
C ALA A 67 3.19 -11.73 -2.89
N ALA A 68 2.69 -10.54 -3.26
CA ALA A 68 3.57 -9.56 -3.89
C ALA A 68 4.71 -9.26 -2.91
N HIS A 69 5.88 -8.92 -3.44
CA HIS A 69 7.01 -8.53 -2.61
C HIS A 69 7.95 -7.57 -3.35
N TYR A 70 8.59 -6.68 -2.60
CA TYR A 70 9.64 -5.81 -3.09
C TYR A 70 11.03 -6.43 -2.91
N GLU A 71 11.86 -6.31 -3.93
CA GLU A 71 13.26 -6.78 -3.99
C GLU A 71 14.18 -5.54 -3.97
N ALA A 72 14.84 -5.30 -2.83
CA ALA A 72 15.65 -4.10 -2.63
C ALA A 72 16.86 -4.02 -3.55
N ASP A 73 17.56 -5.14 -3.77
CA ASP A 73 18.79 -5.23 -4.57
C ASP A 73 18.58 -4.78 -6.03
N THR A 74 17.37 -4.95 -6.56
CA THR A 74 17.01 -4.70 -7.96
C THR A 74 15.94 -3.63 -8.12
N ALA A 75 15.53 -2.98 -7.02
CA ALA A 75 14.39 -2.05 -6.97
C ALA A 75 13.15 -2.60 -7.71
N THR A 76 12.82 -3.87 -7.46
CA THR A 76 11.80 -4.59 -8.24
C THR A 76 10.62 -5.01 -7.37
N MET A 77 9.41 -4.60 -7.76
CA MET A 77 8.16 -5.12 -7.23
C MET A 77 7.73 -6.34 -8.06
N ALA A 78 7.74 -7.51 -7.43
CA ALA A 78 7.34 -8.75 -8.06
C ALA A 78 5.87 -9.05 -7.70
N VAL A 79 4.98 -8.93 -8.69
CA VAL A 79 3.52 -9.04 -8.51
C VAL A 79 3.00 -10.33 -9.16
N PRO A 80 2.19 -11.14 -8.46
CA PRO A 80 1.57 -12.33 -9.05
C PRO A 80 0.83 -12.00 -10.35
N ASP A 81 1.08 -12.79 -11.40
CA ASP A 81 0.43 -12.62 -12.71
C ASP A 81 -0.98 -13.24 -12.80
N GLN A 82 -1.41 -13.90 -11.72
CA GLN A 82 -2.75 -14.46 -11.58
C GLN A 82 -3.63 -13.49 -10.79
N HIS A 83 -4.87 -13.32 -11.23
CA HIS A 83 -5.91 -12.59 -10.50
C HIS A 83 -6.32 -13.35 -9.23
N THR A 84 -5.45 -13.39 -8.23
CA THR A 84 -5.88 -13.74 -6.87
C THR A 84 -6.63 -12.54 -6.29
N THR A 85 -7.60 -12.81 -5.41
CA THR A 85 -8.48 -11.76 -4.85
C THR A 85 -7.76 -10.64 -4.10
N TRP A 86 -6.49 -10.85 -3.74
CA TRP A 86 -5.70 -9.90 -2.94
C TRP A 86 -4.50 -9.29 -3.68
N ALA A 87 -3.91 -9.95 -4.69
CA ALA A 87 -2.61 -9.56 -5.28
C ALA A 87 -2.63 -8.32 -6.21
N LEU A 88 -3.81 -7.78 -6.49
CA LEU A 88 -4.00 -6.64 -7.39
C LEU A 88 -4.81 -5.54 -6.71
N ARG A 89 -4.53 -5.30 -5.43
CA ARG A 89 -5.19 -4.28 -4.61
C ARG A 89 -4.24 -3.12 -4.37
N GLU A 90 -4.79 -1.91 -4.37
CA GLU A 90 -4.07 -0.66 -4.14
C GLU A 90 -3.22 -0.70 -2.86
N LEU A 91 -3.78 -1.15 -1.75
CA LEU A 91 -3.05 -1.22 -0.48
C LEU A 91 -1.87 -2.21 -0.52
N VAL A 92 -1.93 -3.26 -1.34
CA VAL A 92 -0.81 -4.19 -1.53
C VAL A 92 0.30 -3.51 -2.32
N VAL A 93 -0.04 -2.77 -3.38
CA VAL A 93 0.96 -2.01 -4.15
C VAL A 93 1.61 -0.93 -3.28
N LEU A 94 0.83 -0.24 -2.45
CA LEU A 94 1.35 0.73 -1.48
C LEU A 94 2.23 0.08 -0.41
N HIS A 95 1.92 -1.14 0.03
CA HIS A 95 2.76 -1.90 0.95
C HIS A 95 4.15 -2.17 0.37
N GLU A 96 4.21 -2.62 -0.87
CA GLU A 96 5.48 -2.86 -1.55
C GLU A 96 6.23 -1.55 -1.85
N LEU A 97 5.52 -0.47 -2.17
CA LEU A 97 6.13 0.86 -2.29
C LEU A 97 6.67 1.38 -0.96
N ALA A 98 6.02 1.09 0.17
CA ALA A 98 6.55 1.47 1.47
C ALA A 98 7.91 0.80 1.72
N HIS A 99 8.07 -0.49 1.38
CA HIS A 99 9.38 -1.16 1.44
C HIS A 99 10.45 -0.47 0.55
N HIS A 100 10.06 0.05 -0.61
CA HIS A 100 10.96 0.85 -1.45
C HIS A 100 11.36 2.19 -0.79
N LEU A 101 10.41 2.88 -0.17
CA LEU A 101 10.60 4.21 0.42
C LEU A 101 11.30 4.17 1.79
N CYS A 102 11.33 3.02 2.46
CA CYS A 102 12.10 2.79 3.69
C CYS A 102 12.96 1.51 3.56
N PRO A 103 14.06 1.53 2.80
CA PRO A 103 14.90 0.35 2.60
C PRO A 103 15.67 -0.08 3.86
N GLU A 104 15.73 0.78 4.86
CA GLU A 104 16.45 0.54 6.12
C GLU A 104 15.50 0.05 7.23
N GLY A 105 16.00 -0.83 8.09
CA GLY A 105 15.30 -1.30 9.29
C GLY A 105 14.67 -2.69 9.16
N ALA A 106 13.88 -3.06 10.16
CA ALA A 106 13.15 -4.33 10.14
C ALA A 106 11.98 -4.25 9.12
N PRO A 107 11.66 -5.33 8.38
CA PRO A 107 10.67 -5.31 7.30
C PRO A 107 9.33 -4.65 7.66
N HIS A 108 8.84 -4.83 8.89
CA HIS A 108 7.62 -4.19 9.39
C HIS A 108 7.85 -3.49 10.73
N GLY A 109 9.03 -2.86 10.87
CA GLY A 109 9.41 -2.06 12.03
C GLY A 109 8.76 -0.66 12.06
N ARG A 110 9.21 0.17 13.00
CA ARG A 110 8.69 1.53 13.21
C ARG A 110 8.74 2.38 11.95
N GLU A 111 9.88 2.36 11.26
CA GLU A 111 10.15 3.13 10.06
C GLU A 111 9.18 2.74 8.94
N PHE A 112 8.92 1.44 8.81
CA PHE A 112 7.97 0.90 7.85
C PHE A 112 6.54 1.35 8.15
N VAL A 113 6.06 1.18 9.39
CA VAL A 113 4.66 1.49 9.71
C VAL A 113 4.37 2.99 9.59
N THR A 114 5.33 3.85 9.92
CA THR A 114 5.25 5.30 9.68
C THR A 114 5.20 5.59 8.19
N THR A 115 6.11 5.01 7.39
CA THR A 115 6.15 5.20 5.94
C THR A 115 4.88 4.73 5.26
N MET A 116 4.38 3.54 5.62
CA MET A 116 3.14 2.97 5.09
C MET A 116 1.92 3.84 5.44
N GLY A 117 1.85 4.35 6.68
CA GLY A 117 0.78 5.24 7.10
C GLY A 117 0.78 6.58 6.38
N GLU A 118 1.94 7.23 6.26
CA GLU A 118 2.12 8.49 5.54
C GLU A 118 1.78 8.33 4.05
N LEU A 119 2.32 7.30 3.40
CA LEU A 119 2.06 7.02 1.99
C LEU A 119 0.57 6.78 1.72
N ALA A 120 -0.07 5.93 2.51
CA ALA A 120 -1.50 5.67 2.38
C ALA A 120 -2.35 6.93 2.66
N GLY A 121 -1.91 7.79 3.57
CA GLY A 121 -2.55 9.08 3.85
C GLY A 121 -2.50 10.03 2.66
N VAL A 122 -1.35 10.13 2.01
CA VAL A 122 -1.14 10.95 0.81
C VAL A 122 -1.94 10.42 -0.38
N VAL A 123 -1.97 9.11 -0.58
CA VAL A 123 -2.52 8.51 -1.80
C VAL A 123 -4.01 8.19 -1.69
N MET A 124 -4.43 7.57 -0.59
CA MET A 124 -5.81 7.11 -0.42
C MET A 124 -6.64 8.08 0.44
N GLY A 125 -6.00 8.73 1.41
CA GLY A 125 -6.65 9.73 2.27
C GLY A 125 -6.41 9.53 3.78
N PRO A 126 -6.71 10.55 4.58
CA PRO A 126 -6.39 10.57 6.01
C PRO A 126 -7.12 9.48 6.82
N GLU A 127 -8.29 9.02 6.36
CA GLU A 127 -9.03 7.93 7.02
C GLU A 127 -8.26 6.61 6.97
N VAL A 128 -7.60 6.32 5.84
CA VAL A 128 -6.77 5.11 5.68
C VAL A 128 -5.52 5.21 6.56
N GLN A 129 -4.86 6.38 6.59
CA GLN A 129 -3.74 6.63 7.48
C GLN A 129 -4.12 6.46 8.96
N HIS A 130 -5.28 6.99 9.37
CA HIS A 130 -5.77 6.84 10.74
C HIS A 130 -5.96 5.36 11.11
N VAL A 131 -6.60 4.61 10.23
CA VAL A 131 -6.84 3.18 10.41
C VAL A 131 -5.53 2.41 10.55
N LEU A 132 -4.58 2.60 9.64
CA LEU A 132 -3.30 1.90 9.67
C LEU A 132 -2.54 2.20 10.96
N ARG A 133 -2.46 3.47 11.36
CA ARG A 133 -1.81 3.90 12.60
C ARG A 133 -2.40 3.21 13.84
N VAL A 134 -3.73 3.12 13.93
CA VAL A 134 -4.40 2.45 15.05
C VAL A 134 -4.18 0.93 15.01
N LEU A 135 -4.19 0.32 13.83
CA LEU A 135 -3.92 -1.12 13.68
C LEU A 135 -2.48 -1.46 14.08
N TYR A 136 -1.48 -0.72 13.61
CA TYR A 136 -0.08 -0.95 13.99
C TYR A 136 0.16 -0.73 15.49
N ALA A 137 -0.44 0.31 16.07
CA ALA A 137 -0.40 0.56 17.51
C ALA A 137 -0.90 -0.64 18.32
N LYS A 138 -1.99 -1.27 17.88
CA LYS A 138 -2.56 -2.45 18.52
C LYS A 138 -1.64 -3.67 18.43
N GLU A 139 -0.93 -3.82 17.32
CA GLU A 139 0.07 -4.89 17.12
C GLU A 139 1.42 -4.58 17.82
N GLY A 140 1.52 -3.46 18.54
CA GLY A 140 2.69 -3.08 19.33
C GLY A 140 3.81 -2.40 18.53
N VAL A 141 3.53 -1.96 17.29
CA VAL A 141 4.50 -1.25 16.44
C VAL A 141 4.09 0.22 16.32
N GLN A 142 4.88 1.11 16.90
CA GLN A 142 4.72 2.58 16.87
C GLN A 142 6.09 3.22 16.84
#